data_AF-A0AAJ5E4Y1-F1
#
_entry.id   AF-A0AAJ5E4Y1-F1
#
_cell.length_a   1.000
_cell.length_b   1.000
_cell.length_c   1.000
_cell.angle_alpha   90.00
_cell.angle_beta   90.00
_cell.angle_gamma   90.00
#
_symmetry.space_group_name_H-M   'P 1'
#
loop_
_entity.id
_entity.type
_entity.pdbx_description
1 polymer ?
#
loop_
_entity_poly.entity_id
_entity_poly.type
_entity_poly.pdbx_seq_one_letter_code
_entity_poly.pdbx_strand_id
1 'polypeptide(L)'
;MQIFIDLVTNANLQAWVWGPLMGVLCGVLFAGITNPPTVNAPVTVIQTTRTYITNLTTKGGSSGSASGEGAGAVFFALAIGVMFLVWKYAIYVELVHYYLWMLLSTLLAFSMTTALVSLLKGQFTSNSWAVYIVAPITILAGCGGIIGLAKSSFDPELTQLASQRTFFDFYVHGLSAYGRSLMMSQVLGMVVTLLVMVFTGLALLHYLALMNQRSYGPLHRFWMFLTGATLFFSGKSWLFVLTCGLVLAYLLIDPRYIPVWMTQQ
;
A
#
# COMPACT_ATOMS: atom_id res chain seq x y z
N MET A 1 -29.92 -0.77 19.74
CA MET A 1 -29.52 -0.77 18.32
C MET A 1 -28.72 0.48 17.95
N GLN A 2 -29.17 1.69 18.31
CA GLN A 2 -28.40 2.94 18.10
C GLN A 2 -27.01 2.92 18.74
N ILE A 3 -26.87 2.47 19.99
CA ILE A 3 -25.55 2.36 20.65
C ILE A 3 -24.59 1.46 19.86
N PHE A 4 -25.06 0.34 19.29
CA PHE A 4 -24.24 -0.53 18.45
C PHE A 4 -23.88 0.12 17.11
N ILE A 5 -24.81 0.87 16.51
CA ILE A 5 -24.55 1.62 15.28
C ILE A 5 -23.53 2.73 15.55
N ASP A 6 -23.67 3.49 16.64
CA ASP A 6 -22.72 4.52 17.06
C ASP A 6 -21.35 3.95 17.41
N LEU A 7 -21.29 2.74 17.95
CA LEU A 7 -20.04 2.03 18.23
C LEU A 7 -19.34 1.54 16.94
N VAL A 8 -20.11 1.17 15.92
CA VAL A 8 -19.61 0.71 14.61
C VAL A 8 -19.24 1.88 13.70
N THR A 9 -19.91 3.03 13.82
CA THR A 9 -19.63 4.24 13.03
C THR A 9 -18.59 5.15 13.67
N ASN A 10 -18.23 4.92 14.93
CA ASN A 10 -17.20 5.70 15.61
C ASN A 10 -15.86 5.58 14.88
N ALA A 11 -15.33 6.71 14.41
CA ALA A 11 -14.10 6.77 13.63
C ALA A 11 -12.91 6.15 14.38
N ASN A 12 -12.72 6.46 15.66
CA ASN A 12 -11.61 5.90 16.42
C ASN A 12 -11.72 4.37 16.53
N LEU A 13 -12.92 3.83 16.79
CA LEU A 13 -13.11 2.38 16.85
C LEU A 13 -12.92 1.73 15.48
N GLN A 14 -13.31 2.41 14.41
CA GLN A 14 -13.14 1.92 13.05
C GLN A 14 -11.67 1.77 12.64
N ALA A 15 -10.81 2.76 12.93
CA ALA A 15 -9.39 2.67 12.59
C ALA A 15 -8.59 1.78 13.54
N TRP A 16 -8.93 1.74 14.84
CA TRP A 16 -8.12 1.06 15.85
C TRP A 16 -8.65 -0.32 16.27
N VAL A 17 -9.94 -0.61 16.04
CA VAL A 17 -10.57 -1.88 16.42
C VAL A 17 -11.07 -2.63 15.19
N TRP A 18 -11.98 -2.04 14.40
CA TRP A 18 -12.60 -2.75 13.27
C TRP A 18 -11.62 -3.02 12.13
N GLY A 19 -10.76 -2.06 11.77
CA GLY A 19 -9.72 -2.25 10.75
C GLY A 19 -8.78 -3.41 11.10
N PRO A 20 -8.09 -3.38 12.26
CA PRO A 20 -7.30 -4.50 12.75
C PRO A 20 -8.08 -5.81 12.83
N LEU A 21 -9.32 -5.80 13.35
CA LEU A 21 -10.15 -7.00 13.44
C LEU A 21 -10.39 -7.63 12.07
N MET A 22 -10.74 -6.83 11.05
CA MET A 22 -10.89 -7.32 9.68
C MET A 22 -9.57 -7.85 9.13
N GLY A 23 -8.45 -7.19 9.44
CA GLY A 23 -7.12 -7.67 9.11
C GLY A 23 -6.81 -9.05 9.71
N VAL A 24 -7.09 -9.23 11.00
CA VAL A 24 -6.94 -10.50 11.72
C VAL A 24 -7.84 -11.57 11.11
N LEU A 25 -9.12 -11.28 10.87
CA LEU A 25 -10.06 -12.23 10.27
C LEU A 25 -9.58 -12.70 8.90
N CYS A 26 -9.17 -11.77 8.03
CA CYS A 26 -8.55 -12.11 6.74
C CYS A 26 -7.26 -12.92 6.94
N GLY A 27 -6.42 -12.56 7.91
CA GLY A 27 -5.17 -13.26 8.18
C GLY A 27 -5.42 -14.71 8.57
N VAL A 28 -6.36 -14.95 9.48
CA VAL A 28 -6.78 -16.28 9.93
C VAL A 28 -7.43 -17.06 8.80
N LEU A 29 -8.33 -16.46 8.01
CA LEU A 29 -9.01 -17.16 6.92
C LEU A 29 -8.02 -17.58 5.82
N PHE A 30 -7.17 -16.65 5.37
CA PHE A 30 -6.27 -16.90 4.25
C PHE A 30 -5.05 -17.74 4.65
N ALA A 31 -4.53 -17.59 5.87
CA ALA A 31 -3.38 -18.38 6.34
C ALA A 31 -3.81 -19.67 7.07
N GLY A 32 -4.97 -19.70 7.70
CA GLY A 32 -5.43 -20.77 8.59
C GLY A 32 -6.07 -21.95 7.87
N ILE A 33 -6.92 -21.72 6.85
CA ILE A 33 -7.74 -22.76 6.19
C ILE A 33 -6.90 -23.76 5.34
N THR A 34 -5.61 -23.54 5.19
CA THR A 34 -4.75 -24.36 4.33
C THR A 34 -4.06 -25.51 5.07
N ASN A 35 -3.62 -26.54 4.37
CA ASN A 35 -2.91 -27.64 5.01
C ASN A 35 -1.43 -27.26 5.24
N PRO A 36 -0.75 -27.88 6.22
CA PRO A 36 0.70 -27.75 6.37
C PRO A 36 1.43 -28.29 5.12
N PRO A 37 2.70 -27.87 4.87
CA PRO A 37 3.45 -28.32 3.70
C PRO A 37 3.64 -29.85 3.72
N THR A 38 3.52 -30.49 2.56
CA THR A 38 3.73 -31.94 2.44
C THR A 38 5.24 -32.28 2.53
N VAL A 39 5.58 -33.53 2.90
CA VAL A 39 6.97 -33.97 3.14
C VAL A 39 7.90 -33.76 1.92
N ASN A 40 7.34 -33.70 0.70
CA ASN A 40 8.07 -33.48 -0.55
C ASN A 40 7.93 -32.05 -1.12
N ALA A 41 7.42 -31.09 -0.34
CA ALA A 41 7.18 -29.74 -0.82
C ALA A 41 8.48 -28.91 -1.00
N PRO A 42 8.52 -27.97 -1.97
CA PRO A 42 9.69 -27.13 -2.19
C PRO A 42 10.02 -26.25 -0.95
N VAL A 43 11.30 -26.24 -0.58
CA VAL A 43 11.79 -25.71 0.70
C VAL A 43 12.00 -24.20 0.68
N THR A 44 12.33 -23.63 -0.49
CA THR A 44 12.61 -22.20 -0.68
C THR A 44 11.60 -21.53 -1.61
N VAL A 45 11.42 -20.21 -1.42
CA VAL A 45 10.55 -19.37 -2.26
C VAL A 45 10.91 -19.49 -3.74
N ILE A 46 12.22 -19.45 -4.04
CA ILE A 46 12.74 -19.54 -5.41
C ILE A 46 12.39 -20.91 -6.04
N GLN A 47 12.47 -22.00 -5.27
CA GLN A 47 12.06 -23.32 -5.75
C GLN A 47 10.55 -23.39 -5.99
N THR A 48 9.73 -22.85 -5.09
CA THR A 48 8.26 -22.82 -5.25
C THR A 48 7.83 -22.00 -6.46
N THR A 49 8.41 -20.81 -6.63
CA THR A 49 8.21 -19.97 -7.82
C THR A 49 8.66 -20.69 -9.09
N ARG A 50 9.81 -21.37 -9.07
CA ARG A 50 10.31 -22.11 -10.24
C ARG A 50 9.39 -23.26 -10.61
N THR A 51 8.94 -24.06 -9.65
CA THR A 51 7.94 -25.11 -9.88
C THR A 51 6.64 -24.54 -10.45
N TYR A 52 6.18 -23.40 -9.95
CA TYR A 52 5.00 -22.71 -10.48
C TYR A 52 5.20 -22.26 -11.95
N ILE A 53 6.32 -21.62 -12.27
CA ILE A 53 6.64 -21.16 -13.64
C ILE A 53 6.79 -22.36 -14.60
N THR A 54 7.49 -23.41 -14.19
CA THR A 54 7.69 -24.63 -15.00
C THR A 54 6.36 -25.32 -15.34
N ASN A 55 5.37 -25.27 -14.45
CA ASN A 55 4.03 -25.78 -14.70
C ASN A 55 3.19 -24.88 -15.65
N LEU A 56 3.58 -23.62 -15.86
CA LEU A 56 2.88 -22.63 -16.68
C LEU A 56 3.46 -22.42 -18.07
N THR A 57 4.70 -22.85 -18.33
CA THR A 57 5.39 -22.71 -19.62
C THR A 57 4.80 -23.53 -20.80
N THR A 58 3.49 -23.80 -20.80
CA THR A 58 2.77 -24.39 -21.94
C THR A 58 1.78 -23.44 -22.63
N LYS A 59 1.67 -22.16 -22.23
CA LYS A 59 0.84 -21.17 -22.95
C LYS A 59 1.49 -19.77 -22.97
N GLY A 60 2.13 -19.42 -24.10
CA GLY A 60 2.38 -18.01 -24.47
C GLY A 60 1.06 -17.35 -24.91
N GLY A 61 0.87 -16.03 -24.96
CA GLY A 61 1.78 -14.89 -24.87
C GLY A 61 1.41 -13.93 -26.01
N SER A 62 0.81 -12.76 -25.72
CA SER A 62 0.75 -11.63 -26.64
C SER A 62 0.62 -10.30 -25.88
N SER A 63 1.50 -9.36 -26.20
CA SER A 63 1.54 -7.99 -25.68
C SER A 63 1.20 -7.02 -26.81
N GLY A 64 0.14 -6.22 -26.66
CA GLY A 64 -0.23 -5.16 -27.59
C GLY A 64 0.44 -3.83 -27.18
N SER A 65 1.15 -3.20 -28.11
CA SER A 65 1.66 -1.84 -27.98
C SER A 65 0.60 -0.83 -28.39
N ALA A 66 0.39 0.23 -27.60
CA ALA A 66 -0.43 1.37 -27.99
C ALA A 66 0.45 2.60 -28.25
N SER A 67 0.26 3.19 -29.44
CA SER A 67 0.91 4.40 -29.95
C SER A 67 0.29 5.66 -29.34
N GLY A 68 1.15 6.60 -28.90
CA GLY A 68 0.73 7.83 -28.26
C GLY A 68 0.73 9.03 -29.22
N GLU A 69 -0.47 9.55 -29.49
CA GLU A 69 -0.69 10.92 -29.97
C GLU A 69 -1.74 11.56 -29.05
N GLY A 70 -1.40 12.69 -28.42
CA GLY A 70 -2.28 13.39 -27.46
C GLY A 70 -1.64 13.85 -26.15
N ALA A 71 -0.33 13.62 -25.96
CA ALA A 71 0.37 13.84 -24.69
C ALA A 71 0.15 15.26 -24.10
N GLY A 72 0.13 16.31 -24.91
CA GLY A 72 0.01 17.70 -24.42
C GLY A 72 -1.32 18.02 -23.72
N ALA A 73 -2.45 17.56 -24.28
CA ALA A 73 -3.77 17.75 -23.67
C ALA A 73 -3.92 16.92 -22.39
N VAL A 74 -3.32 15.73 -22.36
CA VAL A 74 -3.30 14.85 -21.19
C VAL A 74 -2.47 15.48 -20.06
N PHE A 75 -1.30 16.06 -20.35
CA PHE A 75 -0.50 16.77 -19.34
C PHE A 75 -1.22 17.99 -18.76
N PHE A 76 -1.92 18.76 -19.60
CA PHE A 76 -2.68 19.93 -19.13
C PHE A 76 -3.88 19.53 -18.25
N ALA A 77 -4.65 18.52 -18.66
CA ALA A 77 -5.74 17.97 -17.85
C ALA A 77 -5.23 17.40 -16.53
N LEU A 78 -4.06 16.75 -16.55
CA LEU A 78 -3.40 16.23 -15.35
C LEU A 78 -2.96 17.35 -14.40
N ALA A 79 -2.40 18.45 -14.91
CA ALA A 79 -2.01 19.59 -14.08
C ALA A 79 -3.19 20.22 -13.33
N ILE A 80 -4.32 20.42 -14.02
CA ILE A 80 -5.57 20.90 -13.40
C ILE A 80 -6.10 19.89 -12.38
N GLY A 81 -6.07 18.60 -12.73
CA GLY A 81 -6.46 17.52 -11.82
C GLY A 81 -5.64 17.50 -10.53
N VAL A 82 -4.33 17.69 -10.61
CA VAL A 82 -3.45 17.75 -9.43
C VAL A 82 -3.75 18.98 -8.59
N MET A 83 -3.97 20.17 -9.18
CA MET A 83 -4.39 21.37 -8.43
C MET A 83 -5.70 21.13 -7.67
N PHE A 84 -6.67 20.47 -8.30
CA PHE A 84 -7.93 20.10 -7.66
C PHE A 84 -7.71 19.10 -6.51
N LEU A 85 -6.86 18.09 -6.71
CA LEU A 85 -6.50 17.12 -5.68
C LEU A 85 -5.80 17.77 -4.49
N VAL A 86 -4.90 18.72 -4.72
CA VAL A 86 -4.24 19.49 -3.65
C VAL A 86 -5.25 20.27 -2.82
N TRP A 87 -6.17 20.96 -3.48
CA TRP A 87 -7.24 21.70 -2.78
C TRP A 87 -8.15 20.76 -1.97
N LYS A 88 -8.56 19.64 -2.55
CA LYS A 88 -9.38 18.64 -1.84
C LYS A 88 -8.63 17.99 -0.69
N TYR A 89 -7.35 17.68 -0.87
CA TYR A 89 -6.51 17.16 0.20
C TYR A 89 -6.41 18.16 1.36
N ALA A 90 -6.22 19.45 1.08
CA ALA A 90 -6.14 20.48 2.12
C ALA A 90 -7.42 20.60 2.96
N ILE A 91 -8.59 20.45 2.32
CA ILE A 91 -9.90 20.47 2.99
C ILE A 91 -10.12 19.21 3.82
N TYR A 92 -9.79 18.05 3.26
CA TYR A 92 -10.11 16.74 3.86
C TYR A 92 -8.89 16.03 4.46
N VAL A 93 -7.86 16.78 4.87
CA VAL A 93 -6.58 16.22 5.32
C VAL A 93 -6.76 15.23 6.48
N GLU A 94 -7.59 15.59 7.45
CA GLU A 94 -7.90 14.75 8.61
C GLU A 94 -8.56 13.44 8.20
N LEU A 95 -9.51 13.51 7.25
CA LEU A 95 -10.23 12.36 6.74
C LEU A 95 -9.31 11.44 5.91
N VAL A 96 -8.42 12.02 5.10
CA VAL A 96 -7.43 11.28 4.33
C VAL A 96 -6.46 10.54 5.25
N HIS A 97 -5.88 11.23 6.24
CA HIS A 97 -5.00 10.60 7.23
C HIS A 97 -5.73 9.52 8.02
N TYR A 98 -6.98 9.76 8.38
CA TYR A 98 -7.83 8.78 9.05
C TYR A 98 -8.01 7.49 8.24
N TYR A 99 -8.41 7.57 6.96
CA TYR A 99 -8.57 6.38 6.12
C TYR A 99 -7.25 5.68 5.84
N LEU A 100 -6.15 6.42 5.71
CA LEU A 100 -4.82 5.82 5.55
C LEU A 100 -4.38 5.09 6.82
N TRP A 101 -4.66 5.63 8.01
CA TRP A 101 -4.44 4.94 9.28
C TRP A 101 -5.29 3.68 9.40
N MET A 102 -6.58 3.74 9.03
CA MET A 102 -7.45 2.56 9.01
C MET A 102 -6.89 1.47 8.07
N LEU A 103 -6.50 1.83 6.85
CA LEU A 103 -5.93 0.90 5.87
C LEU A 103 -4.62 0.30 6.39
N LEU A 104 -3.74 1.13 6.92
CA LEU A 104 -2.47 0.71 7.50
C LEU A 104 -2.69 -0.31 8.62
N SER A 105 -3.54 0.03 9.59
CA SER A 105 -3.88 -0.82 10.74
C SER A 105 -4.46 -2.17 10.29
N THR A 106 -5.30 -2.16 9.26
CA THR A 106 -5.87 -3.39 8.67
C THR A 106 -4.79 -4.25 8.03
N LEU A 107 -3.94 -3.67 7.19
CA LEU A 107 -2.87 -4.40 6.49
C LEU A 107 -1.79 -4.90 7.45
N LEU A 108 -1.46 -4.12 8.47
CA LEU A 108 -0.47 -4.49 9.48
C LEU A 108 -0.98 -5.64 10.32
N ALA A 109 -2.24 -5.59 10.78
CA ALA A 109 -2.88 -6.69 11.48
C ALA A 109 -2.94 -7.96 10.62
N PHE A 110 -3.35 -7.82 9.35
CA PHE A 110 -3.32 -8.91 8.38
C PHE A 110 -1.91 -9.53 8.28
N SER A 111 -0.88 -8.70 8.10
CA SER A 111 0.50 -9.16 7.99
C SER A 111 1.02 -9.86 9.24
N MET A 112 0.76 -9.29 10.42
CA MET A 112 1.14 -9.87 11.71
C MET A 112 0.45 -11.22 11.95
N THR A 113 -0.85 -11.29 11.70
CA THR A 113 -1.63 -12.53 11.86
C THR A 113 -1.19 -13.59 10.86
N THR A 114 -0.99 -13.23 9.59
CA THR A 114 -0.47 -14.16 8.58
C THR A 114 0.90 -14.69 8.96
N ALA A 115 1.80 -13.84 9.47
CA ALA A 115 3.11 -14.27 9.94
C ALA A 115 3.00 -15.24 11.12
N LEU A 116 2.17 -14.92 12.13
CA LEU A 116 1.96 -15.76 13.30
C LEU A 116 1.35 -17.11 12.94
N VAL A 117 0.28 -17.14 12.14
CA VAL A 117 -0.37 -18.39 11.71
C VAL A 117 0.57 -19.24 10.86
N SER A 118 1.34 -18.61 9.96
CA SER A 118 2.33 -19.32 9.14
C SER A 118 3.46 -19.92 9.99
N LEU A 119 3.88 -19.22 11.06
CA LEU A 119 4.85 -19.71 12.02
C LEU A 119 4.31 -20.92 12.77
N LEU A 120 3.10 -20.83 13.33
CA LEU A 120 2.46 -21.93 14.07
C LEU A 120 2.24 -23.17 13.20
N LYS A 121 1.99 -22.99 11.90
CA LYS A 121 1.82 -24.09 10.94
C LYS A 121 3.14 -24.64 10.38
N GLY A 122 4.29 -24.10 10.80
CA GLY A 122 5.60 -24.55 10.32
C GLY A 122 5.86 -24.24 8.83
N GLN A 123 5.19 -23.23 8.26
CA GLN A 123 5.35 -22.85 6.84
C GLN A 123 6.71 -22.20 6.53
N PHE A 124 7.43 -21.77 7.58
CA PHE A 124 8.80 -21.25 7.51
C PHE A 124 9.83 -22.37 7.39
N THR A 125 9.88 -23.00 6.23
CA THR A 125 10.83 -24.08 5.90
C THR A 125 12.23 -23.57 5.57
N SER A 126 12.43 -22.25 5.43
CA SER A 126 13.74 -21.61 5.22
C SER A 126 13.70 -20.12 5.57
N ASN A 127 14.88 -19.53 5.84
CA ASN A 127 15.03 -18.09 6.11
C ASN A 127 14.48 -17.20 4.99
N SER A 128 14.40 -17.72 3.75
CA SER A 128 13.82 -16.98 2.63
C SER A 128 12.35 -16.62 2.88
N TRP A 129 11.56 -17.55 3.43
CA TRP A 129 10.16 -17.32 3.73
C TRP A 129 9.95 -16.31 4.85
N ALA A 130 10.83 -16.30 5.84
CA ALA A 130 10.79 -15.30 6.91
C ALA A 130 10.96 -13.88 6.33
N VAL A 131 11.91 -13.67 5.40
CA VAL A 131 12.12 -12.36 4.78
C VAL A 131 10.88 -11.86 4.04
N TYR A 132 10.25 -12.68 3.20
CA TYR A 132 9.10 -12.23 2.40
C TYR A 132 7.80 -12.05 3.19
N ILE A 133 7.69 -12.64 4.39
CA ILE A 133 6.54 -12.47 5.28
C ILE A 133 6.76 -11.38 6.33
N VAL A 134 8.01 -11.16 6.77
CA VAL A 134 8.36 -10.12 7.75
C VAL A 134 8.61 -8.76 7.10
N ALA A 135 9.16 -8.70 5.87
CA ALA A 135 9.40 -7.43 5.20
C ALA A 135 8.13 -6.57 4.96
N PRO A 136 6.95 -7.14 4.65
CA PRO A 136 5.70 -6.37 4.63
C PRO A 136 5.41 -5.65 5.96
N ILE A 137 5.70 -6.28 7.10
CA ILE A 137 5.49 -5.69 8.42
C ILE A 137 6.39 -4.46 8.61
N THR A 138 7.67 -4.58 8.26
CA THR A 138 8.63 -3.47 8.44
C THR A 138 8.35 -2.30 7.48
N ILE A 139 7.97 -2.59 6.24
CA ILE A 139 7.58 -1.56 5.26
C ILE A 139 6.31 -0.83 5.73
N LEU A 140 5.28 -1.56 6.19
CA LEU A 140 4.06 -0.97 6.72
C LEU A 140 4.32 -0.13 7.97
N ALA A 141 5.18 -0.60 8.90
CA ALA A 141 5.58 0.20 10.05
C ALA A 141 6.25 1.53 9.62
N GLY A 142 7.09 1.49 8.58
CA GLY A 142 7.64 2.69 7.96
C GLY A 142 6.57 3.63 7.40
N CYS A 143 5.55 3.11 6.72
CA CYS A 143 4.41 3.91 6.25
C CYS A 143 3.69 4.60 7.41
N GLY A 144 3.55 3.93 8.56
CA GLY A 144 2.98 4.55 9.78
C GLY A 144 3.79 5.75 10.27
N GLY A 145 5.12 5.65 10.25
CA GLY A 145 6.01 6.78 10.55
C GLY A 145 5.80 7.95 9.58
N ILE A 146 5.67 7.66 8.28
CA ILE A 146 5.45 8.68 7.24
C ILE A 146 4.07 9.36 7.39
N ILE A 147 2.99 8.61 7.64
CA ILE A 147 1.66 9.19 7.87
C ILE A 147 1.67 10.05 9.14
N GLY A 148 2.35 9.59 10.20
CA GLY A 148 2.55 10.37 11.42
C GLY A 148 3.29 11.69 11.15
N LEU A 149 4.37 11.64 10.38
CA LEU A 149 5.14 12.81 9.97
C LEU A 149 4.31 13.79 9.10
N ALA A 150 3.52 13.27 8.17
CA ALA A 150 2.63 14.09 7.34
C ALA A 150 1.61 14.83 8.18
N LYS A 151 1.02 14.16 9.18
CA LYS A 151 0.07 14.78 10.11
C LYS A 151 0.72 15.85 10.97
N SER A 152 1.92 15.63 11.50
CA SER A 152 2.61 16.62 12.34
C SER A 152 3.17 17.81 11.56
N SER A 153 3.42 17.63 10.26
CA SER A 153 4.02 18.66 9.40
C SER A 153 2.97 19.49 8.65
N PHE A 154 1.69 19.15 8.75
CA PHE A 154 0.61 19.88 8.08
C PHE A 154 0.13 21.04 8.96
N ASP A 155 0.05 22.24 8.37
CA ASP A 155 -0.44 23.43 9.05
C ASP A 155 -1.98 23.52 8.99
N PRO A 156 -2.69 23.51 10.15
CA PRO A 156 -4.15 23.57 10.18
C PRO A 156 -4.73 24.87 9.59
N GLU A 157 -3.96 25.96 9.51
CA GLU A 157 -4.40 27.20 8.87
C GLU A 157 -4.67 27.01 7.37
N LEU A 158 -3.97 26.07 6.73
CA LEU A 158 -4.16 25.75 5.31
C LEU A 158 -5.55 25.16 5.03
N THR A 159 -6.12 24.40 5.98
CA THR A 159 -7.48 23.86 5.85
C THR A 159 -8.52 24.97 5.88
N GLN A 160 -8.36 25.95 6.78
CA GLN A 160 -9.25 27.11 6.83
C GLN A 160 -9.17 27.93 5.54
N LEU A 161 -7.96 28.18 5.05
CA LEU A 161 -7.71 28.95 3.83
C LEU A 161 -8.24 28.23 2.58
N ALA A 162 -8.13 26.90 2.52
CA ALA A 162 -8.69 26.09 1.44
C ALA A 162 -10.23 26.06 1.44
N SER A 163 -10.85 26.04 2.62
CA SER A 163 -12.32 25.98 2.74
C SER A 163 -13.03 27.26 2.27
N GLN A 164 -12.35 28.41 2.33
CA GLN A 164 -12.91 29.72 2.02
C GLN A 164 -12.68 30.15 0.56
N ARG A 165 -11.83 29.44 -0.18
CA ARG A 165 -11.43 29.78 -1.55
C ARG A 165 -11.73 28.66 -2.54
N THR A 166 -11.87 29.01 -3.81
CA THR A 166 -11.93 28.02 -4.90
C THR A 166 -10.54 27.42 -5.15
N PHE A 167 -10.46 26.23 -5.76
CA PHE A 167 -9.18 25.53 -5.98
C PHE A 167 -8.13 26.38 -6.71
N PHE A 168 -8.57 27.18 -7.71
CA PHE A 168 -7.67 28.05 -8.46
C PHE A 168 -7.17 29.22 -7.62
N ASP A 169 -8.08 29.87 -6.89
CA ASP A 169 -7.74 31.03 -6.05
C ASP A 169 -6.89 30.63 -4.83
N PHE A 170 -7.15 29.44 -4.27
CA PHE A 170 -6.33 28.83 -3.23
C PHE A 170 -4.90 28.59 -3.72
N TYR A 171 -4.73 28.00 -4.90
CA TYR A 171 -3.41 27.66 -5.42
C TYR A 171 -2.63 28.89 -5.90
N VAL A 172 -3.27 29.82 -6.61
CA VAL A 172 -2.59 30.98 -7.24
C VAL A 172 -2.40 32.15 -6.28
N HIS A 173 -3.39 32.46 -5.43
CA HIS A 173 -3.36 33.64 -4.55
C HIS A 173 -3.38 33.31 -3.06
N GLY A 174 -3.73 32.07 -2.69
CA GLY A 174 -3.82 31.64 -1.28
C GLY A 174 -2.52 31.06 -0.72
N LEU A 175 -1.69 30.47 -1.60
CA LEU A 175 -0.45 29.81 -1.21
C LEU A 175 0.78 30.61 -1.69
N SER A 176 1.77 30.74 -0.82
CA SER A 176 3.11 31.21 -1.21
C SER A 176 3.76 30.23 -2.20
N ALA A 177 4.84 30.63 -2.89
CA ALA A 177 5.60 29.71 -3.75
C ALA A 177 6.07 28.47 -2.98
N TYR A 178 6.52 28.67 -1.73
CA TYR A 178 6.85 27.60 -0.81
C TYR A 178 5.64 26.74 -0.44
N GLY A 179 4.51 27.35 -0.08
CA GLY A 179 3.28 26.64 0.28
C GLY A 179 2.73 25.77 -0.85
N ARG A 180 2.82 26.23 -2.11
CA ARG A 180 2.46 25.44 -3.29
C ARG A 180 3.33 24.19 -3.44
N SER A 181 4.65 24.36 -3.34
CA SER A 181 5.61 23.27 -3.43
C SER A 181 5.40 22.25 -2.30
N LEU A 182 5.20 22.74 -1.07
CA LEU A 182 4.98 21.91 0.10
C LEU A 182 3.70 21.07 -0.04
N MET A 183 2.61 21.69 -0.45
CA MET A 183 1.34 21.01 -0.63
C MET A 183 1.39 19.97 -1.76
N MET A 184 2.02 20.31 -2.88
CA MET A 184 2.24 19.36 -3.98
C MET A 184 3.08 18.16 -3.55
N SER A 185 4.19 18.42 -2.84
CA SER A 185 5.10 17.40 -2.35
C SER A 185 4.41 16.49 -1.34
N GLN A 186 3.67 17.05 -0.37
CA GLN A 186 2.91 16.25 0.58
C GLN A 186 1.85 15.38 -0.10
N VAL A 187 1.04 15.92 -1.02
CA VAL A 187 0.02 15.13 -1.73
C VAL A 187 0.66 13.98 -2.50
N LEU A 188 1.75 14.26 -3.22
CA LEU A 188 2.49 13.23 -3.95
C LEU A 188 3.04 12.16 -3.00
N GLY A 189 3.64 12.57 -1.88
CA GLY A 189 4.16 11.67 -0.85
C GLY A 189 3.08 10.79 -0.23
N MET A 190 1.88 11.33 0.03
CA MET A 190 0.74 10.56 0.54
C MET A 190 0.24 9.54 -0.50
N VAL A 191 0.19 9.91 -1.78
CA VAL A 191 -0.16 9.00 -2.87
C VAL A 191 0.87 7.87 -2.99
N VAL A 192 2.17 8.20 -2.96
CA VAL A 192 3.24 7.18 -2.98
C VAL A 192 3.12 6.26 -1.76
N THR A 193 2.86 6.80 -0.57
CA THR A 193 2.65 6.00 0.65
C THR A 193 1.47 5.04 0.51
N LEU A 194 0.34 5.51 -0.04
CA LEU A 194 -0.83 4.66 -0.32
C LEU A 194 -0.47 3.53 -1.29
N LEU A 195 0.23 3.83 -2.38
CA LEU A 195 0.67 2.82 -3.35
C LEU A 195 1.60 1.79 -2.70
N VAL A 196 2.55 2.23 -1.87
CA VAL A 196 3.43 1.35 -1.11
C VAL A 196 2.62 0.42 -0.21
N MET A 197 1.62 0.93 0.54
CA MET A 197 0.77 0.09 1.39
C MET A 197 -0.01 -0.95 0.57
N VAL A 198 -0.67 -0.54 -0.51
CA VAL A 198 -1.47 -1.44 -1.36
C VAL A 198 -0.58 -2.53 -1.98
N PHE A 199 0.56 -2.14 -2.57
CA PHE A 199 1.48 -3.10 -3.17
C PHE A 199 2.15 -4.01 -2.13
N THR A 200 2.38 -3.53 -0.91
CA THR A 200 2.85 -4.38 0.20
C THR A 200 1.83 -5.45 0.55
N GLY A 201 0.54 -5.08 0.63
CA GLY A 201 -0.55 -6.04 0.84
C GLY A 201 -0.66 -7.07 -0.29
N LEU A 202 -0.55 -6.65 -1.56
CA LEU A 202 -0.55 -7.55 -2.71
C LEU A 202 0.68 -8.47 -2.74
N ALA A 203 1.86 -7.97 -2.38
CA ALA A 203 3.07 -8.77 -2.26
C ALA A 203 2.90 -9.85 -1.18
N LEU A 204 2.38 -9.50 -0.01
CA LEU A 204 2.09 -10.47 1.04
C LEU A 204 1.09 -11.54 0.57
N LEU A 205 0.01 -11.13 -0.12
CA LEU A 205 -0.97 -12.06 -0.70
C LEU A 205 -0.33 -13.02 -1.71
N HIS A 206 0.61 -12.54 -2.54
CA HIS A 206 1.37 -13.37 -3.46
C HIS A 206 2.14 -14.47 -2.73
N TYR A 207 2.93 -14.11 -1.72
CA TYR A 207 3.73 -15.09 -0.97
C TYR A 207 2.86 -16.03 -0.14
N LEU A 208 1.75 -15.53 0.42
CA LEU A 208 0.78 -16.37 1.10
C LEU A 208 0.14 -17.40 0.15
N ALA A 209 -0.21 -16.98 -1.06
CA ALA A 209 -0.72 -17.88 -2.09
C ALA A 209 0.31 -18.96 -2.47
N LEU A 210 1.57 -18.59 -2.64
CA LEU A 210 2.67 -19.53 -2.88
C LEU A 210 2.88 -20.50 -1.71
N MET A 211 2.79 -20.03 -0.45
CA MET A 211 2.84 -20.93 0.71
C MET A 211 1.70 -21.95 0.67
N ASN A 212 0.49 -21.48 0.40
CA ASN A 212 -0.71 -22.30 0.40
C ASN A 212 -0.77 -23.33 -0.74
N GLN A 213 -0.06 -23.09 -1.85
CA GLN A 213 0.11 -24.07 -2.94
C GLN A 213 1.00 -25.26 -2.57
N ARG A 214 1.83 -25.16 -1.52
CA ARG A 214 2.72 -26.26 -1.09
C ARG A 214 1.97 -27.42 -0.43
N SER A 215 0.67 -27.26 -0.21
CA SER A 215 -0.22 -28.31 0.23
C SER A 215 -1.34 -28.51 -0.80
N TYR A 216 -1.68 -29.77 -1.10
CA TYR A 216 -2.86 -30.07 -1.91
C TYR A 216 -4.09 -29.91 -1.01
N GLY A 217 -4.97 -28.98 -1.38
CA GLY A 217 -6.19 -28.68 -0.64
C GLY A 217 -7.32 -28.24 -1.58
N PRO A 218 -8.56 -28.17 -1.09
CA PRO A 218 -9.74 -27.86 -1.91
C PRO A 218 -9.65 -26.48 -2.59
N LEU A 219 -8.94 -25.53 -1.98
CA LEU A 219 -8.74 -24.17 -2.51
C LEU A 219 -7.51 -24.02 -3.42
N HIS A 220 -6.85 -25.11 -3.81
CA HIS A 220 -5.59 -25.05 -4.57
C HIS A 220 -5.72 -24.25 -5.90
N ARG A 221 -6.84 -24.37 -6.61
CA ARG A 221 -7.09 -23.60 -7.85
C ARG A 221 -7.20 -22.09 -7.59
N PHE A 222 -7.82 -21.69 -6.48
CA PHE A 222 -7.91 -20.29 -6.08
C PHE A 222 -6.51 -19.71 -5.80
N TRP A 223 -5.66 -20.46 -5.09
CA TRP A 223 -4.29 -20.02 -4.80
C TRP A 223 -3.41 -19.96 -6.06
N MET A 224 -3.62 -20.86 -7.03
CA MET A 224 -2.97 -20.76 -8.35
C MET A 224 -3.39 -19.51 -9.12
N PHE A 225 -4.69 -19.22 -9.17
CA PHE A 225 -5.20 -18.00 -9.80
C PHE A 225 -4.60 -16.74 -9.13
N LEU A 226 -4.63 -16.68 -7.80
CA LEU A 226 -4.13 -15.53 -7.04
C LEU A 226 -2.63 -15.30 -7.27
N THR A 227 -1.83 -16.38 -7.34
CA THR A 227 -0.40 -16.32 -7.64
C THR A 227 -0.14 -15.84 -9.07
N GLY A 228 -0.97 -16.25 -10.03
CA GLY A 228 -0.89 -15.78 -11.41
C GLY A 228 -1.21 -14.31 -11.54
N ALA A 229 -2.27 -13.84 -10.89
CA ALA A 229 -2.66 -12.43 -10.88
C ALA A 229 -1.60 -11.52 -10.23
N THR A 230 -0.84 -12.05 -9.28
CA THR A 230 0.16 -11.29 -8.51
C THR A 230 1.61 -11.61 -8.91
N LEU A 231 1.82 -12.24 -10.06
CA LEU A 231 3.14 -12.74 -10.49
C LEU A 231 4.22 -11.66 -10.58
N PHE A 232 3.82 -10.40 -10.78
CA PHE A 232 4.73 -9.24 -10.75
C PHE A 232 5.51 -9.12 -9.43
N PHE A 233 4.94 -9.58 -8.31
CA PHE A 233 5.57 -9.55 -6.99
C PHE A 233 6.52 -10.73 -6.73
N SER A 234 6.72 -11.60 -7.72
CA SER A 234 7.64 -12.72 -7.63
C SER A 234 9.10 -12.26 -7.58
N GLY A 235 9.86 -12.76 -6.60
CA GLY A 235 11.29 -12.47 -6.44
C GLY A 235 11.59 -11.26 -5.55
N LYS A 236 12.81 -10.70 -5.64
CA LYS A 236 13.27 -9.63 -4.72
C LYS A 236 13.03 -8.20 -5.21
N SER A 237 12.65 -8.01 -6.48
CA SER A 237 12.54 -6.68 -7.09
C SER A 237 11.53 -5.79 -6.37
N TRP A 238 10.39 -6.35 -5.98
CA TRP A 238 9.36 -5.61 -5.26
C TRP A 238 9.86 -5.02 -3.93
N LEU A 239 10.74 -5.73 -3.20
CA LEU A 239 11.32 -5.21 -1.96
C LEU A 239 12.11 -3.93 -2.22
N PHE A 240 12.92 -3.92 -3.27
CA PHE A 240 13.70 -2.75 -3.66
C PHE A 240 12.79 -1.60 -4.08
N VAL A 241 11.81 -1.86 -4.96
CA VAL A 241 10.87 -0.85 -5.44
C VAL A 241 10.07 -0.22 -4.30
N LEU A 242 9.53 -1.03 -3.39
CA LEU A 242 8.74 -0.52 -2.26
C LEU A 242 9.61 0.22 -1.23
N THR A 243 10.85 -0.22 -1.00
CA THR A 243 11.79 0.51 -0.13
C THR A 243 12.17 1.86 -0.73
N CYS A 244 12.48 1.92 -2.03
CA CYS A 244 12.71 3.18 -2.74
C CYS A 244 11.48 4.08 -2.71
N GLY A 245 10.27 3.52 -2.90
CA GLY A 245 9.02 4.25 -2.78
C GLY A 245 8.81 4.83 -1.38
N LEU A 246 9.14 4.08 -0.33
CA LEU A 246 9.07 4.53 1.07
C LEU A 246 10.04 5.68 1.33
N VAL A 247 11.29 5.58 0.86
CA VAL A 247 12.28 6.67 0.97
C VAL A 247 11.82 7.90 0.20
N LEU A 248 11.30 7.72 -1.02
CA LEU A 248 10.76 8.81 -1.83
C LEU A 248 9.59 9.50 -1.12
N ALA A 249 8.65 8.74 -0.56
CA ALA A 249 7.54 9.29 0.21
C ALA A 249 8.02 10.09 1.44
N TYR A 250 9.03 9.58 2.14
CA TYR A 250 9.65 10.29 3.27
C TYR A 250 10.25 11.64 2.82
N LEU A 251 11.04 11.64 1.73
CA LEU A 251 11.65 12.86 1.19
C LEU A 251 10.60 13.88 0.70
N LEU A 252 9.46 13.41 0.20
CA LEU A 252 8.37 14.26 -0.26
C LEU A 252 7.55 14.88 0.89
N ILE A 253 7.51 14.23 2.05
CA ILE A 253 6.68 14.66 3.17
C ILE A 253 7.46 15.50 4.19
N ASP A 254 8.73 15.17 4.42
CA ASP A 254 9.56 15.89 5.40
C ASP A 254 9.86 17.33 4.90
N PRO A 255 9.43 18.38 5.63
CA PRO A 255 9.60 19.77 5.23
C PRO A 255 11.06 20.18 5.00
N ARG A 256 12.03 19.47 5.58
CA ARG A 256 13.47 19.77 5.47
C ARG A 256 14.05 19.43 4.11
N TYR A 257 13.46 18.45 3.40
CA TYR A 257 13.93 17.97 2.12
C TYR A 257 13.08 18.44 0.94
N ILE A 258 11.98 19.15 1.21
CA ILE A 258 11.19 19.80 0.16
C ILE A 258 12.12 20.77 -0.57
N PRO A 259 12.40 20.52 -1.86
CA PRO A 259 13.46 21.22 -2.54
C PRO A 259 13.10 22.71 -2.62
N VAL A 260 13.96 23.54 -2.03
CA VAL A 260 14.10 24.99 -2.26
C VAL A 260 14.17 25.37 -3.76
N TRP A 261 14.28 24.36 -4.63
CA TRP A 261 14.33 24.44 -6.09
C TRP A 261 12.98 24.84 -6.72
N MET A 262 11.84 24.64 -6.04
CA MET A 262 10.55 25.23 -6.48
C MET A 262 10.33 26.66 -5.99
N THR A 263 11.19 27.15 -5.07
CA THR A 263 11.07 28.49 -4.49
C THR A 263 12.05 29.52 -5.06
N GLN A 264 12.88 29.15 -6.03
CA GLN A 264 13.79 30.07 -6.73
C GLN A 264 13.14 30.73 -7.98
N GLN A 265 11.88 31.17 -7.87
CA GLN A 265 11.28 32.10 -8.84
C GLN A 265 10.83 33.37 -8.14
#